data_AF-A0A1R0ZJG1-F1
#
_entry.id   AF-A0A1R0ZJG1-F1
#
_cell.length_a   1.000
_cell.length_b   1.000
_cell.length_c   1.000
_cell.angle_alpha   90.00
_cell.angle_beta   90.00
_cell.angle_gamma   90.00
#
_symmetry.space_group_name_H-M   'P 1'
#
loop_
_entity.id
_entity.type
_entity.pdbx_description
1 polymer ?
#
loop_
_entity_poly.entity_id
_entity_poly.type
_entity_poly.pdbx_seq_one_letter_code
_entity_poly.pdbx_strand_id
1 'polypeptide(L)'
;MSLFYNREIELRDRFNQFIADKITGHSEDYYSKLTVEDFEDIKTTLRDIHNIITYRTTIRFIEWVSERFPYVRENYQVYLDQVLNTKPSDNGYDLVVIGDINVIAEIKCNKPINNGFKFGSQQKTGLIKDITGLLEGKSKVKSVNPAEAFKFLVIYDFGDHTLLAAQHLIKNLSSDLKDKVVIYKEDEPLLIDKVNIVFIK
;
A
#
# COMPACT_ATOMS: atom_id res chain seq x y z
N MET A 1 -35.12 9.07 -33.52
CA MET A 1 -33.77 8.89 -34.08
C MET A 1 -32.88 8.45 -32.94
N SER A 2 -32.38 7.21 -32.94
CA SER A 2 -31.42 6.78 -31.91
C SER A 2 -30.07 7.43 -32.22
N LEU A 3 -29.60 8.33 -31.35
CA LEU A 3 -28.23 8.79 -31.39
C LEU A 3 -27.34 7.55 -31.27
N PHE A 4 -26.56 7.26 -32.32
CA PHE A 4 -25.60 6.16 -32.29
C PHE A 4 -24.63 6.41 -31.14
N TYR A 5 -24.55 5.45 -30.23
CA TYR A 5 -23.64 5.50 -29.10
C TYR A 5 -22.19 5.59 -29.60
N ASN A 6 -21.50 6.67 -29.23
CA ASN A 6 -20.09 6.87 -29.56
C ASN A 6 -19.24 6.67 -28.29
N ARG A 7 -18.50 5.54 -28.28
CA ARG A 7 -17.64 5.17 -27.15
C ARG A 7 -16.49 6.15 -26.93
N GLU A 8 -15.97 6.78 -27.99
CA GLU A 8 -14.89 7.75 -27.89
C GLU A 8 -15.34 9.02 -27.18
N ILE A 9 -16.55 9.51 -27.47
CA ILE A 9 -17.13 10.67 -26.78
C ILE A 9 -17.23 10.40 -25.27
N GLU A 10 -17.71 9.22 -24.86
CA GLU A 10 -17.75 8.87 -23.43
C GLU A 10 -16.36 8.86 -22.79
N LEU A 11 -15.35 8.30 -23.46
CA LEU A 11 -13.99 8.26 -22.95
C LEU A 11 -13.40 9.66 -22.82
N ARG A 12 -13.61 10.51 -23.83
CA ARG A 12 -13.23 11.93 -23.84
C ARG A 12 -13.86 12.67 -22.66
N ASP A 13 -15.17 12.56 -22.51
CA ASP A 13 -15.91 13.30 -21.48
C ASP A 13 -15.48 12.84 -20.07
N ARG A 14 -15.28 11.54 -19.86
CA ARG A 14 -14.74 10.99 -18.60
C ARG A 14 -13.32 11.46 -18.31
N PHE A 15 -12.46 11.52 -19.32
CA PHE A 15 -11.09 12.02 -19.16
C PHE A 15 -11.09 13.50 -18.79
N ASN A 16 -11.81 14.33 -19.54
CA ASN A 16 -11.91 15.77 -19.29
C ASN A 16 -12.48 16.06 -17.89
N GLN A 17 -13.51 15.33 -17.46
CA GLN A 17 -14.06 15.43 -16.11
C GLN A 17 -13.02 15.10 -15.05
N PHE A 18 -12.23 14.03 -15.24
CA PHE A 18 -11.18 13.67 -14.29
C PHE A 18 -10.11 14.76 -14.17
N ILE A 19 -9.61 15.30 -15.29
CA ILE A 19 -8.59 16.35 -15.29
C ILE A 19 -9.13 17.62 -14.62
N ALA A 20 -10.36 18.02 -14.96
CA ALA A 20 -11.03 19.16 -14.34
C ALA A 20 -11.17 18.99 -12.82
N ASP A 21 -11.70 17.85 -12.36
CA ASP A 21 -12.01 17.63 -10.94
C ASP A 21 -10.76 17.41 -10.07
N LYS A 22 -9.69 16.83 -10.63
CA LYS A 22 -8.55 16.35 -9.85
C LYS A 22 -7.26 17.11 -10.07
N ILE A 23 -7.11 17.83 -11.18
CA ILE A 23 -5.84 18.45 -11.57
C ILE A 23 -5.98 19.96 -11.70
N THR A 24 -6.90 20.44 -12.53
CA THR A 24 -6.91 21.85 -12.95
C THR A 24 -7.96 22.70 -12.24
N GLY A 25 -9.06 22.11 -11.78
CA GLY A 25 -10.22 22.85 -11.26
C GLY A 25 -11.05 23.56 -12.33
N HIS A 26 -10.75 23.36 -13.61
CA HIS A 26 -11.41 24.04 -14.74
C HIS A 26 -11.93 23.03 -15.74
N SER A 27 -13.12 23.28 -16.30
CA SER A 27 -13.71 22.44 -17.34
C SER A 27 -13.25 22.92 -18.71
N GLU A 28 -12.45 22.11 -19.39
CA GLU A 28 -11.97 22.33 -20.75
C GLU A 28 -11.82 21.01 -21.51
N ASP A 29 -11.62 21.08 -22.83
CA ASP A 29 -11.28 19.90 -23.62
C ASP A 29 -9.78 19.58 -23.53
N TYR A 30 -9.41 18.80 -22.52
CA TYR A 30 -8.03 18.33 -22.31
C TYR A 30 -7.67 17.17 -23.23
N TYR A 31 -8.61 16.29 -23.53
CA TYR A 31 -8.42 15.14 -24.41
C TYR A 31 -7.92 15.56 -25.79
N SER A 32 -8.59 16.53 -26.41
CA SER A 32 -8.22 16.99 -27.76
C SER A 32 -6.91 17.78 -27.81
N LYS A 33 -6.33 18.12 -26.64
CA LYS A 33 -5.01 18.78 -26.54
C LYS A 33 -3.85 17.77 -26.45
N LEU A 34 -4.13 16.48 -26.28
CA LEU A 34 -3.14 15.42 -26.12
C LEU A 34 -3.07 14.53 -27.35
N THR A 35 -1.85 14.13 -27.69
CA THR A 35 -1.57 13.11 -28.70
C THR A 35 -1.67 11.71 -28.10
N VAL A 36 -1.65 10.67 -28.94
CA VAL A 36 -1.62 9.27 -28.48
C VAL A 36 -0.34 9.00 -27.69
N GLU A 37 0.78 9.57 -28.12
CA GLU A 37 2.07 9.52 -27.45
C GLU A 37 1.98 10.14 -26.05
N ASP A 38 1.32 11.28 -25.89
CA ASP A 38 1.10 11.89 -24.56
C ASP A 38 0.29 10.96 -23.63
N PHE A 39 -0.73 10.27 -24.17
CA PHE A 39 -1.47 9.27 -23.39
C PHE A 39 -0.61 8.07 -22.98
N GLU A 40 0.31 7.63 -23.83
CA GLU A 40 1.27 6.58 -23.47
C GLU A 40 2.25 7.07 -22.40
N ASP A 41 2.77 8.30 -22.50
CA ASP A 41 3.66 8.88 -21.50
C ASP A 41 2.96 9.03 -20.13
N ILE A 42 1.68 9.42 -20.12
CA ILE A 42 0.86 9.42 -18.90
C ILE A 42 0.79 8.01 -18.28
N LYS A 43 0.64 6.96 -19.10
CA LYS A 43 0.65 5.57 -18.60
C LYS A 43 2.00 5.21 -17.99
N THR A 44 3.11 5.65 -18.57
CA THR A 44 4.45 5.39 -17.99
C THR A 44 4.62 6.05 -16.62
N THR A 45 4.00 7.21 -16.43
CA THR A 45 4.00 7.97 -15.16
C THR A 45 3.22 7.27 -14.04
N LEU A 46 2.35 6.29 -14.37
CA LEU A 46 1.58 5.53 -13.36
C LEU A 46 2.49 4.81 -12.35
N ARG A 47 3.68 4.37 -12.78
CA ARG A 47 4.67 3.77 -11.88
C ARG A 47 5.17 4.78 -10.84
N ASP A 48 5.43 6.01 -11.27
CA ASP A 48 5.93 7.05 -10.37
C ASP A 48 4.85 7.52 -9.42
N ILE A 49 3.58 7.60 -9.88
CA ILE A 49 2.42 7.84 -9.01
C ILE A 49 2.31 6.74 -7.95
N HIS A 50 2.46 5.47 -8.34
CA HIS A 50 2.47 4.36 -7.38
C HIS A 50 3.58 4.52 -6.33
N ASN A 51 4.80 4.84 -6.78
CA ASN A 51 5.93 5.08 -5.88
C ASN A 51 5.68 6.25 -4.92
N ILE A 52 5.08 7.35 -5.39
CA ILE A 52 4.71 8.50 -4.55
C ILE A 52 3.72 8.09 -3.45
N ILE A 53 2.70 7.31 -3.80
CA ILE A 53 1.70 6.83 -2.83
C ILE A 53 2.36 5.94 -1.79
N THR A 54 3.17 4.97 -2.22
CA THR A 54 3.94 4.09 -1.32
C THR A 54 4.83 4.89 -0.40
N TYR A 55 5.60 5.82 -0.93
CA TYR A 55 6.50 6.67 -0.16
C TYR A 55 5.76 7.47 0.93
N ARG A 56 4.66 8.13 0.57
CA ARG A 56 3.82 8.88 1.54
C ARG A 56 3.21 7.97 2.61
N THR A 57 2.78 6.79 2.21
CA THR A 57 2.20 5.79 3.12
C THR A 57 3.25 5.30 4.12
N THR A 58 4.48 5.02 3.65
CA THR A 58 5.58 4.60 4.52
C THR A 58 5.95 5.68 5.54
N ILE A 59 6.05 6.96 5.14
CA ILE A 59 6.31 8.05 6.10
C ILE A 59 5.23 8.10 7.19
N ARG A 60 3.95 8.11 6.79
CA ARG A 60 2.84 8.15 7.75
C ARG A 60 2.81 6.92 8.64
N PHE A 61 3.24 5.77 8.13
CA PHE A 61 3.42 4.59 8.95
C PHE A 61 4.56 4.77 9.97
N ILE A 62 5.70 5.38 9.61
CA ILE A 62 6.77 5.68 10.58
C ILE A 62 6.24 6.61 11.68
N GLU A 63 5.48 7.65 11.33
CA GLU A 63 4.82 8.54 12.30
C GLU A 63 3.92 7.71 13.25
N TRP A 64 3.06 6.86 12.68
CA TRP A 64 2.17 5.97 13.44
C TRP A 64 2.91 5.02 14.39
N VAL A 65 4.04 4.44 13.94
CA VAL A 65 4.89 3.57 14.78
C VAL A 65 5.58 4.40 15.87
N SER A 66 6.02 5.62 15.58
CA SER A 66 6.68 6.52 16.54
C SER A 66 5.76 6.98 17.67
N GLU A 67 4.45 7.02 17.43
CA GLU A 67 3.47 7.26 18.48
C GLU A 67 3.41 6.12 19.50
N ARG A 68 3.69 4.88 19.06
CA ARG A 68 3.53 3.64 19.86
C ARG A 68 4.83 3.13 20.46
N PHE A 69 5.96 3.43 19.85
CA PHE A 69 7.27 2.96 20.29
C PHE A 69 8.20 4.16 20.56
N PRO A 70 8.48 4.49 21.83
CA PRO A 70 9.37 5.61 22.20
C PRO A 70 10.73 5.54 21.50
N TYR A 71 11.31 4.35 21.41
CA TYR A 71 12.57 4.12 20.69
C TYR A 71 12.51 4.59 19.22
N VAL A 72 11.40 4.33 18.53
CA VAL A 72 11.22 4.76 17.13
C VAL A 72 11.10 6.27 17.03
N ARG A 73 10.40 6.89 17.98
CA ARG A 73 10.29 8.35 18.06
C ARG A 73 11.63 9.03 18.26
N GLU A 74 12.43 8.53 19.19
CA GLU A 74 13.77 9.06 19.49
C GLU A 74 14.73 8.93 18.30
N ASN A 75 14.52 7.90 17.45
CA ASN A 75 15.34 7.63 16.28
C ASN A 75 14.61 7.94 14.96
N TYR A 76 13.57 8.78 14.98
CA TYR A 76 12.68 9.02 13.83
C TYR A 76 13.43 9.38 12.55
N GLN A 77 14.41 10.29 12.63
CA GLN A 77 15.17 10.75 11.47
C GLN A 77 15.96 9.61 10.80
N VAL A 78 16.46 8.65 11.58
CA VAL A 78 17.20 7.49 11.06
C VAL A 78 16.29 6.65 10.15
N TYR A 79 15.05 6.41 10.58
CA TYR A 79 14.09 5.61 9.82
C TYR A 79 13.48 6.38 8.65
N LEU A 80 13.30 7.70 8.78
CA LEU A 80 12.92 8.54 7.67
C LEU A 80 13.99 8.54 6.56
N ASP A 81 15.25 8.69 6.94
CA ASP A 81 16.39 8.66 6.00
C ASP A 81 16.55 7.29 5.34
N GLN A 82 16.27 6.21 6.07
CA GLN A 82 16.21 4.86 5.48
C GLN A 82 15.20 4.81 4.34
N VAL A 83 13.97 5.30 4.55
CA VAL A 83 12.92 5.28 3.53
C VAL A 83 13.25 6.20 2.35
N LEU A 84 13.82 7.38 2.61
CA LEU A 84 14.28 8.33 1.59
C LEU A 84 15.36 7.76 0.67
N ASN A 85 16.25 6.94 1.20
CA ASN A 85 17.44 6.47 0.50
C ASN A 85 17.33 5.03 -0.03
N THR A 86 16.28 4.30 0.32
CA THR A 86 16.06 2.93 -0.15
C THR A 86 15.61 2.94 -1.62
N LYS A 87 16.26 2.13 -2.46
CA LYS A 87 15.86 2.03 -3.87
C LYS A 87 14.60 1.14 -3.96
N PRO A 88 13.63 1.45 -4.84
CA PRO A 88 12.43 0.62 -5.04
C PRO A 88 12.71 -0.85 -5.41
N SER A 89 13.93 -1.18 -5.83
CA SER A 89 14.38 -2.52 -6.20
C SER A 89 14.99 -3.33 -5.04
N ASP A 90 15.10 -2.76 -3.84
CA ASP A 90 15.70 -3.43 -2.70
C ASP A 90 14.75 -4.51 -2.17
N ASN A 91 15.19 -5.77 -2.22
CA ASN A 91 14.40 -6.96 -1.91
C ASN A 91 14.17 -7.15 -0.39
N GLY A 92 14.22 -6.07 0.39
CA GLY A 92 14.08 -6.05 1.83
C GLY A 92 12.63 -5.87 2.29
N TYR A 93 12.46 -5.54 3.56
CA TYR A 93 11.20 -4.95 4.04
C TYR A 93 11.18 -3.46 3.71
N ASP A 94 9.98 -2.90 3.56
CA ASP A 94 9.81 -1.48 3.27
C ASP A 94 10.20 -0.60 4.49
N LEU A 95 10.12 -1.15 5.70
CA LEU A 95 10.69 -0.57 6.92
C LEU A 95 11.33 -1.66 7.80
N VAL A 96 12.51 -1.37 8.36
CA VAL A 96 13.20 -2.22 9.34
C VAL A 96 13.74 -1.35 10.47
N VAL A 97 13.21 -1.54 11.68
CA VAL A 97 13.71 -0.96 12.92
C VAL A 97 14.45 -2.06 13.68
N ILE A 98 15.69 -1.79 14.09
CA ILE A 98 16.51 -2.69 14.90
C ILE A 98 17.06 -1.90 16.09
N GLY A 99 16.89 -2.42 17.29
CA GLY A 99 17.36 -1.77 18.52
C GLY A 99 16.66 -2.34 19.75
N ASP A 100 16.26 -1.45 20.67
CA ASP A 100 15.53 -1.84 21.89
C ASP A 100 14.20 -2.54 21.58
N ILE A 101 13.61 -2.20 20.43
CA ILE A 101 12.49 -2.90 19.83
C ILE A 101 12.78 -3.15 18.36
N ASN A 102 12.29 -4.27 17.83
CA ASN A 102 12.39 -4.59 16.41
C ASN A 102 11.03 -4.45 15.73
N VAL A 103 10.99 -3.79 14.58
CA VAL A 103 9.79 -3.64 13.73
C VAL A 103 10.17 -3.99 12.30
N ILE A 104 9.32 -4.79 11.66
CA ILE A 104 9.41 -5.06 10.22
C ILE A 104 8.05 -4.80 9.56
N ALA A 105 8.05 -4.13 8.41
CA ALA A 105 6.81 -3.80 7.72
C ALA A 105 6.88 -3.93 6.20
N GLU A 106 5.75 -4.32 5.63
CA GLU A 106 5.48 -4.31 4.19
C GLU A 106 4.35 -3.34 3.88
N ILE A 107 4.56 -2.41 2.95
CA ILE A 107 3.60 -1.39 2.54
C ILE A 107 2.97 -1.81 1.20
N LYS A 108 1.63 -1.81 1.13
CA LYS A 108 0.86 -2.12 -0.08
C LYS A 108 -0.16 -1.03 -0.38
N CYS A 109 0.02 -0.38 -1.52
CA CYS A 109 -0.81 0.77 -1.95
C CYS A 109 -1.77 0.45 -3.09
N ASN A 110 -1.87 -0.82 -3.49
CA ASN A 110 -2.72 -1.21 -4.58
C ASN A 110 -4.19 -1.21 -4.14
N LYS A 111 -5.02 -0.40 -4.80
CA LYS A 111 -6.47 -0.40 -4.58
C LYS A 111 -7.02 -1.81 -4.89
N PRO A 112 -7.88 -2.39 -4.02
CA PRO A 112 -8.51 -3.66 -4.33
C PRO A 112 -9.33 -3.58 -5.63
N ILE A 113 -9.33 -4.65 -6.43
CA ILE A 113 -10.08 -4.72 -7.69
C ILE A 113 -11.54 -5.18 -7.47
N ASN A 114 -12.37 -5.21 -8.52
CA ASN A 114 -13.77 -5.68 -8.48
C ASN A 114 -14.66 -4.93 -7.47
N ASN A 115 -14.93 -3.65 -7.74
CA ASN A 115 -15.69 -2.74 -6.84
C ASN A 115 -15.03 -2.52 -5.46
N GLY A 116 -13.75 -2.87 -5.31
CA GLY A 116 -12.95 -2.49 -4.14
C GLY A 116 -13.08 -3.40 -2.93
N PHE A 117 -13.90 -4.46 -2.96
CA PHE A 117 -14.16 -5.28 -1.75
C PHE A 117 -13.35 -6.57 -1.68
N LYS A 118 -12.52 -6.88 -2.68
CA LYS A 118 -11.68 -8.08 -2.71
C LYS A 118 -10.35 -7.78 -3.40
N PHE A 119 -9.27 -8.37 -2.89
CA PHE A 119 -8.01 -8.41 -3.63
C PHE A 119 -8.12 -9.38 -4.81
N GLY A 120 -7.60 -8.96 -5.96
CA GLY A 120 -7.46 -9.83 -7.13
C GLY A 120 -6.47 -10.95 -6.90
N SER A 121 -6.47 -11.97 -7.76
CA SER A 121 -5.58 -13.13 -7.59
C SER A 121 -4.11 -12.76 -7.45
N GLN A 122 -3.60 -11.87 -8.30
CA GLN A 122 -2.21 -11.42 -8.23
C GLN A 122 -1.91 -10.61 -6.97
N GLN A 123 -2.84 -9.73 -6.56
CA GLN A 123 -2.72 -8.96 -5.31
C GLN A 123 -2.70 -9.91 -4.10
N LYS A 124 -3.60 -10.89 -4.07
CA LYS A 124 -3.67 -11.92 -3.02
C LYS A 124 -2.37 -12.71 -2.92
N THR A 125 -1.82 -13.18 -4.04
CA THR A 125 -0.54 -13.91 -4.06
C THR A 125 0.59 -13.05 -3.50
N GLY A 126 0.67 -11.77 -3.89
CA GLY A 126 1.64 -10.84 -3.34
C GLY A 126 1.50 -10.67 -1.82
N LEU A 127 0.28 -10.38 -1.36
CA LEU A 127 -0.02 -10.19 0.07
C LEU A 127 0.32 -11.44 0.91
N ILE A 128 0.01 -12.63 0.41
CA ILE A 128 0.36 -13.88 1.10
C ILE A 128 1.88 -14.04 1.18
N LYS A 129 2.60 -13.78 0.09
CA LYS A 129 4.07 -13.82 0.09
C LYS A 129 4.66 -12.85 1.11
N ASP A 130 4.09 -11.66 1.22
CA ASP A 130 4.53 -10.64 2.17
C ASP A 130 4.22 -11.04 3.63
N ILE A 131 3.03 -11.60 3.89
CA ILE A 131 2.66 -12.17 5.20
C ILE A 131 3.62 -13.29 5.61
N THR A 132 3.88 -14.23 4.71
CA THR A 132 4.83 -15.32 4.94
C THR A 132 6.24 -14.77 5.18
N GLY A 133 6.67 -13.79 4.39
CA GLY A 133 7.95 -13.11 4.56
C GLY A 133 8.07 -12.42 5.93
N LEU A 134 7.02 -11.76 6.41
CA LEU A 134 6.99 -11.15 7.74
C LEU A 134 7.05 -12.17 8.87
N LEU A 135 6.47 -13.36 8.69
CA LEU A 135 6.45 -14.42 9.71
C LEU A 135 7.75 -15.23 9.74
N GLU A 136 8.28 -15.60 8.58
CA GLU A 136 9.37 -16.57 8.42
C GLU A 136 10.71 -15.92 8.08
N GLY A 137 10.68 -14.66 7.64
CA GLY A 137 11.84 -13.91 7.19
C GLY A 137 11.97 -13.87 5.68
N LYS A 138 12.67 -12.85 5.19
CA LYS A 138 13.06 -12.71 3.79
C LYS A 138 14.49 -13.22 3.62
N SER A 139 14.74 -14.07 2.62
CA SER A 139 16.03 -14.74 2.40
C SER A 139 17.25 -13.81 2.27
N LYS A 140 17.04 -12.56 1.87
CA LYS A 140 18.10 -11.54 1.71
C LYS A 140 18.26 -10.62 2.93
N VAL A 141 17.40 -10.74 3.94
CA VAL A 141 17.43 -9.93 5.16
C VAL A 141 17.84 -10.82 6.33
N LYS A 142 19.10 -10.71 6.76
CA LYS A 142 19.64 -11.46 7.91
C LYS A 142 19.82 -10.60 9.16
N SER A 143 19.61 -9.30 9.05
CA SER A 143 19.86 -8.33 10.11
C SER A 143 18.79 -8.34 11.21
N VAL A 144 17.63 -8.97 10.98
CA VAL A 144 16.52 -9.01 11.93
C VAL A 144 15.94 -10.41 12.01
N ASN A 145 15.70 -10.90 13.23
CA ASN A 145 14.97 -12.13 13.48
C ASN A 145 13.47 -11.81 13.49
N PRO A 146 12.66 -12.34 12.54
CA PRO A 146 11.23 -12.09 12.52
C PRO A 146 10.55 -12.51 13.82
N ALA A 147 10.99 -13.57 14.49
CA ALA A 147 10.39 -14.03 15.75
C ALA A 147 10.47 -13.00 16.89
N GLU A 148 11.40 -12.06 16.80
CA GLU A 148 11.68 -11.01 17.79
C GLU A 148 11.23 -9.61 17.32
N ALA A 149 10.47 -9.54 16.23
CA ALA A 149 10.00 -8.27 15.66
C ALA A 149 8.48 -8.15 15.63
N PHE A 150 7.97 -6.95 15.92
CA PHE A 150 6.60 -6.59 15.58
C PHE A 150 6.45 -6.52 14.06
N LYS A 151 5.40 -7.17 13.54
CA LYS A 151 5.19 -7.35 12.10
C LYS A 151 3.99 -6.58 11.63
N PHE A 152 4.15 -5.81 10.57
CA PHE A 152 3.07 -5.01 10.01
C PHE A 152 2.90 -5.25 8.52
N LEU A 153 1.69 -5.59 8.12
CA LEU A 153 1.25 -5.46 6.74
C LEU A 153 0.46 -4.15 6.65
N VAL A 154 1.10 -3.12 6.15
CA VAL A 154 0.52 -1.79 6.03
C VAL A 154 -0.18 -1.70 4.68
N ILE A 155 -1.45 -1.31 4.70
CA ILE A 155 -2.24 -1.15 3.48
C ILE A 155 -2.77 0.28 3.41
N TYR A 156 -2.65 0.90 2.24
CA TYR A 156 -3.25 2.22 2.03
C TYR A 156 -4.78 2.16 2.22
N ASP A 157 -5.29 3.09 3.03
CA ASP A 157 -6.70 3.12 3.40
C ASP A 157 -7.55 3.82 2.32
N PHE A 158 -8.24 3.02 1.50
CA PHE A 158 -9.24 3.47 0.55
C PHE A 158 -10.67 3.43 1.15
N GLY A 159 -10.79 3.45 2.47
CA GLY A 159 -12.05 3.33 3.23
C GLY A 159 -12.54 1.89 3.33
N ASP A 160 -13.86 1.72 3.38
CA ASP A 160 -14.54 0.43 3.57
C ASP A 160 -14.07 -0.66 2.58
N HIS A 161 -13.69 -0.24 1.38
CA HIS A 161 -13.11 -1.12 0.36
C HIS A 161 -11.90 -1.89 0.87
N THR A 162 -10.89 -1.20 1.42
CA THR A 162 -9.67 -1.84 1.90
C THR A 162 -9.95 -2.73 3.11
N LEU A 163 -10.78 -2.27 4.05
CA LEU A 163 -11.16 -3.04 5.23
C LEU A 163 -11.85 -4.37 4.87
N LEU A 164 -12.87 -4.31 4.01
CA LEU A 164 -13.62 -5.49 3.58
C LEU A 164 -12.76 -6.44 2.74
N ALA A 165 -11.86 -5.90 1.91
CA ALA A 165 -10.90 -6.70 1.16
C ALA A 165 -9.92 -7.44 2.08
N ALA A 166 -9.43 -6.80 3.15
CA ALA A 166 -8.57 -7.41 4.15
C ALA A 166 -9.29 -8.48 4.98
N GLN A 167 -10.53 -8.23 5.40
CA GLN A 167 -11.35 -9.24 6.08
C GLN A 167 -11.61 -10.45 5.17
N HIS A 168 -11.89 -10.21 3.89
CA HIS A 168 -12.03 -11.28 2.90
C HIS A 168 -10.72 -12.05 2.72
N LEU A 169 -9.56 -11.38 2.70
CA LEU A 169 -8.25 -12.05 2.66
C LEU A 169 -8.09 -12.99 3.85
N ILE A 170 -8.22 -12.48 5.08
CA ILE A 170 -8.02 -13.24 6.33
C ILE A 170 -8.94 -14.46 6.38
N LYS A 171 -10.22 -14.29 6.03
CA LYS A 171 -11.20 -15.40 6.00
C LYS A 171 -10.77 -16.54 5.07
N ASN A 172 -10.00 -16.23 4.02
CA ASN A 172 -9.58 -17.15 2.98
C ASN A 172 -8.06 -17.43 3.00
N LEU A 173 -7.39 -17.16 4.11
CA LEU A 173 -6.03 -17.64 4.37
C LEU A 173 -6.07 -19.13 4.69
N SER A 174 -4.95 -19.81 4.42
CA SER A 174 -4.74 -21.19 4.83
C SER A 174 -4.67 -21.30 6.37
N SER A 175 -4.95 -22.49 6.90
CA SER A 175 -5.04 -22.73 8.34
C SER A 175 -3.77 -22.39 9.11
N ASP A 176 -2.61 -22.53 8.48
CA ASP A 176 -1.29 -22.22 9.03
C ASP A 176 -1.00 -20.71 9.20
N LEU A 177 -1.74 -19.86 8.47
CA LEU A 177 -1.61 -18.40 8.50
C LEU A 177 -2.78 -17.71 9.21
N LYS A 178 -3.97 -18.31 9.19
CA LYS A 178 -5.22 -17.66 9.60
C LYS A 178 -5.19 -17.09 11.02
N ASP A 179 -4.61 -17.81 11.97
CA ASP A 179 -4.51 -17.37 13.36
C ASP A 179 -3.26 -16.51 13.64
N LYS A 180 -2.45 -16.24 12.62
CA LYS A 180 -1.22 -15.43 12.69
C LYS A 180 -1.39 -14.04 12.07
N VAL A 181 -2.55 -13.73 11.51
CA VAL A 181 -2.82 -12.46 10.84
C VAL A 181 -4.07 -11.83 11.43
N VAL A 182 -3.93 -10.60 11.92
CA VAL A 182 -5.02 -9.87 12.58
C VAL A 182 -5.11 -8.46 12.01
N ILE A 183 -6.31 -7.88 11.99
CA ILE A 183 -6.47 -6.44 11.74
C ILE A 183 -6.21 -5.73 13.07
N TYR A 184 -5.29 -4.77 13.06
CA TYR A 184 -4.99 -3.96 14.23
C TYR A 184 -6.23 -3.20 14.71
N LYS A 185 -6.40 -3.12 16.03
CA LYS A 185 -7.39 -2.26 16.70
C LYS A 185 -6.69 -1.50 17.81
N GLU A 186 -7.08 -0.25 18.01
CA GLU A 186 -6.42 0.67 18.94
C GLU A 186 -6.36 0.12 20.37
N ASP A 187 -7.44 -0.54 20.81
CA ASP A 187 -7.58 -1.06 22.17
C ASP A 187 -6.98 -2.47 22.36
N GLU A 188 -6.41 -3.07 21.31
CA GLU A 188 -5.81 -4.41 21.37
C GLU A 188 -4.28 -4.31 21.44
N PRO A 189 -3.62 -5.11 22.32
CA PRO A 189 -2.16 -5.10 22.40
C PRO A 189 -1.55 -5.64 21.11
N LEU A 190 -0.45 -5.03 20.67
CA LEU A 190 0.35 -5.55 19.58
C LEU A 190 1.05 -6.84 20.03
N LEU A 191 0.81 -7.92 19.28
CA LEU A 191 1.41 -9.23 19.57
C LEU A 191 2.52 -9.54 18.57
N ILE A 192 3.66 -9.99 19.09
CA ILE A 192 4.86 -10.28 18.30
C ILE A 192 4.70 -11.54 17.44
N ASP A 193 3.84 -12.48 17.82
CA ASP A 193 3.57 -13.70 17.04
C ASP A 193 2.58 -13.47 15.88
N LYS A 194 2.04 -12.26 15.75
CA LYS A 194 1.06 -11.89 14.71
C LYS A 194 1.64 -10.91 13.70
N VAL A 195 1.14 -11.00 12.48
CA VAL A 195 1.18 -9.92 11.48
C VAL A 195 -0.05 -9.03 11.71
N ASN A 196 0.20 -7.77 12.04
CA ASN A 196 -0.83 -6.76 12.26
C ASN A 196 -1.09 -6.04 10.93
N ILE A 197 -2.29 -6.17 10.40
CA ILE A 197 -2.74 -5.38 9.26
C ILE A 197 -3.14 -3.99 9.77
N VAL A 198 -2.46 -2.96 9.30
CA VAL A 198 -2.71 -1.56 9.66
C VAL A 198 -3.11 -0.78 8.41
N PHE A 199 -4.11 0.07 8.55
CA PHE A 199 -4.58 0.94 7.47
C PHE A 199 -4.05 2.36 7.67
N ILE A 200 -3.33 2.89 6.68
CA ILE A 200 -2.74 4.22 6.72
C ILE A 200 -3.27 5.04 5.55
N LYS A 201 -3.78 6.25 5.82
CA LYS A 201 -4.24 7.19 4.78
C LYS A 201 -3.13 8.03 4.23
#